data_AF-A0A7L9C6Q4-F1
#
_entry.id   AF-A0A7L9C6Q4-F1
#
_cell.length_a   1.000
_cell.length_b   1.000
_cell.length_c   1.000
_cell.angle_alpha   90.00
_cell.angle_beta   90.00
_cell.angle_gamma   90.00
#
_symmetry.space_group_name_H-M   'P 1'
#
loop_
_entity.id
_entity.type
_entity.pdbx_description
1 polymer ?
#
loop_
_entity_poly.entity_id
_entity_poly.type
_entity_poly.pdbx_seq_one_letter_code
_entity_poly.pdbx_strand_id
1 'polypeptide(L)'
;MIKNKMKYFFIFLGIFVSVFTTIVHLRSGNASNQPAVNEVNAEVKTLKKKKKPVSFTKDILPLFVKAKSKGTSKPIACVRCHFTNLTIASNGIPENAKAELSMGSYKDIIAGAEAGTEPIIDTNDPKKSLLLQRLEGEGDNMGVYDGRMPYGGPFFTKKEIAIIRKWIEEGAIDDTPSPDFNRDVLPLLTASVNGSTPCSLCHYNNNSATSRERSQSQACMDLSSWEGIISGADGSLHEPLIDLENPANSLILKRLRGQKTEELIENDHRMPFGGPYFTEYEIQKIERWIAGGAKGPNGEDPSEADTSGAGECLGGSGSGGGNNSN
;
A
#
# COMPACT_ATOMS: atom_id res chain seq x y z
N MET A 1 -27.31 22.25 -27.51
CA MET A 1 -27.77 23.54 -26.94
C MET A 1 -28.98 23.29 -26.09
N ILE A 2 -28.90 23.55 -24.77
CA ILE A 2 -29.94 24.12 -23.88
C ILE A 2 -29.31 24.07 -22.47
N LYS A 3 -28.98 25.26 -21.95
CA LYS A 3 -28.33 25.49 -20.66
C LYS A 3 -29.40 25.62 -19.58
N ASN A 4 -29.28 24.85 -18.49
CA ASN A 4 -30.12 25.00 -17.30
C ASN A 4 -29.47 26.02 -16.34
N LYS A 5 -30.23 27.05 -15.95
CA LYS A 5 -29.80 28.15 -15.07
C LYS A 5 -30.08 27.81 -13.60
N MET A 6 -29.05 27.84 -12.77
CA MET A 6 -29.18 27.87 -11.31
C MET A 6 -29.61 29.26 -10.83
N LYS A 7 -30.52 29.30 -9.85
CA LYS A 7 -30.90 30.52 -9.10
C LYS A 7 -30.32 30.43 -7.69
N TYR A 8 -29.54 31.44 -7.33
CA TYR A 8 -29.05 31.73 -5.99
C TYR A 8 -30.13 32.43 -5.17
N PHE A 9 -30.21 32.13 -3.87
CA PHE A 9 -30.95 32.96 -2.92
C PHE A 9 -30.10 33.12 -1.65
N PHE A 10 -29.58 34.33 -1.45
CA PHE A 10 -28.97 34.81 -0.21
C PHE A 10 -30.07 35.49 0.62
N ILE A 11 -30.21 35.12 1.90
CA ILE A 11 -30.85 35.97 2.91
C ILE A 11 -29.93 36.06 4.12
N PHE A 12 -29.70 37.30 4.52
CA PHE A 12 -28.90 37.77 5.64
C PHE A 12 -29.82 38.09 6.84
N LEU A 13 -29.20 38.06 8.03
CA LEU A 13 -29.45 38.90 9.21
C LEU A 13 -30.49 38.47 10.27
N GLY A 14 -30.02 38.46 11.53
CA GLY A 14 -30.85 38.42 12.74
C GLY A 14 -30.06 38.22 14.03
N ILE A 15 -29.32 39.25 14.47
CA ILE A 15 -28.68 39.32 15.79
C ILE A 15 -29.73 39.72 16.82
N PHE A 16 -29.89 38.94 17.90
CA PHE A 16 -30.62 39.36 19.11
C PHE A 16 -29.67 39.31 20.31
N VAL A 17 -29.38 40.49 20.87
CA VAL A 17 -28.74 40.66 22.18
C VAL A 17 -29.86 40.82 23.20
N SER A 18 -29.81 40.05 24.29
CA SER A 18 -30.62 40.29 25.48
C SER A 18 -29.72 40.27 26.71
N VAL A 19 -29.71 41.42 27.40
CA VAL A 19 -29.03 41.66 28.67
C VAL A 19 -30.04 41.40 29.79
N PHE A 20 -29.69 40.53 30.75
CA PHE A 20 -30.34 40.50 32.06
C PHE A 20 -29.29 40.33 33.17
N THR A 21 -29.02 41.44 33.84
CA THR A 21 -28.50 41.51 35.21
C THR A 21 -29.64 41.31 36.19
N THR A 22 -29.42 40.55 37.28
CA THR A 22 -29.51 41.05 38.67
C THR A 22 -29.24 39.97 39.74
N ILE A 23 -28.33 40.35 40.65
CA ILE A 23 -28.38 40.28 42.12
C ILE A 23 -28.10 38.94 42.82
N VAL A 24 -26.97 38.99 43.54
CA VAL A 24 -26.51 38.11 44.62
C VAL A 24 -27.29 38.41 45.91
N HIS A 25 -27.72 37.36 46.61
CA HIS A 25 -28.03 37.43 48.05
C HIS A 25 -27.24 36.37 48.80
N LEU A 26 -26.27 36.84 49.58
CA LEU A 26 -25.61 36.09 50.66
C LEU A 26 -26.54 36.06 51.87
N ARG A 27 -26.77 34.88 52.44
CA ARG A 27 -27.26 34.74 53.82
C ARG A 27 -26.41 33.74 54.59
N SER A 28 -25.83 34.25 55.67
CA SER A 28 -25.05 33.56 56.70
C SER A 28 -25.98 32.84 57.70
N GLY A 29 -25.53 31.69 58.21
CA GLY A 29 -26.14 30.98 59.35
C GLY A 29 -25.36 29.70 59.68
N ASN A 30 -25.03 29.52 60.96
CA ASN A 30 -23.99 28.62 61.50
C ASN A 30 -24.61 27.47 62.34
N ALA A 31 -23.82 26.41 62.57
CA ALA A 31 -23.85 25.42 63.68
C ALA A 31 -24.59 24.05 63.58
N SER A 32 -23.74 23.00 63.58
CA SER A 32 -23.75 21.73 64.35
C SER A 32 -24.89 20.71 64.28
N ASN A 33 -24.60 19.53 63.70
CA ASN A 33 -24.54 18.21 64.39
C ASN A 33 -24.30 17.07 63.36
N GLN A 34 -23.37 16.16 63.67
CA GLN A 34 -23.26 14.81 63.08
C GLN A 34 -23.81 13.79 64.09
N PRO A 35 -24.07 12.50 63.75
CA PRO A 35 -24.05 11.86 62.43
C PRO A 35 -25.35 11.06 62.11
N ALA A 36 -25.67 10.86 60.84
CA ALA A 36 -26.57 9.79 60.44
C ALA A 36 -26.07 9.16 59.13
N VAL A 37 -26.08 7.84 59.16
CA VAL A 37 -25.48 6.90 58.23
C VAL A 37 -26.36 6.77 56.97
N ASN A 38 -25.70 6.47 55.84
CA ASN A 38 -26.23 6.13 54.52
C ASN A 38 -26.85 7.27 53.69
N GLU A 39 -26.11 7.75 52.70
CA GLU A 39 -26.42 7.53 51.27
C GLU A 39 -25.48 8.34 50.38
N VAL A 40 -25.17 7.75 49.21
CA VAL A 40 -24.57 8.34 48.02
C VAL A 40 -23.14 8.89 48.14
N ASN A 41 -22.17 8.09 47.68
CA ASN A 41 -21.19 8.57 46.69
C ASN A 41 -20.49 7.37 46.05
N ALA A 42 -21.29 6.56 45.35
CA ALA A 42 -20.82 5.80 44.21
C ALA A 42 -20.70 6.73 43.00
N GLU A 43 -19.88 7.79 43.13
CA GLU A 43 -19.55 8.64 41.99
C GLU A 43 -18.41 7.96 41.20
N VAL A 44 -18.84 7.09 40.29
CA VAL A 44 -18.28 6.90 38.95
C VAL A 44 -16.75 6.99 38.86
N LYS A 45 -16.06 5.99 39.41
CA LYS A 45 -14.73 5.58 38.90
C LYS A 45 -14.90 4.48 37.85
N THR A 46 -15.54 4.80 36.74
CA THR A 46 -15.38 4.03 35.49
C THR A 46 -14.69 4.91 34.46
N LEU A 47 -13.40 5.16 34.69
CA LEU A 47 -12.47 5.43 33.59
C LEU A 47 -12.47 4.19 32.70
N LYS A 48 -13.39 4.14 31.72
CA LYS A 48 -13.27 3.24 30.58
C LYS A 48 -11.92 3.55 29.94
N LYS A 49 -10.92 2.72 30.24
CA LYS A 49 -9.62 2.74 29.57
C LYS A 49 -9.92 2.63 28.07
N LYS A 50 -9.88 3.75 27.34
CA LYS A 50 -10.13 3.77 25.88
C LYS A 50 -9.24 2.69 25.28
N LYS A 51 -9.86 1.65 24.71
CA LYS A 51 -9.10 0.57 24.07
C LYS A 51 -8.32 1.22 22.92
N LYS A 52 -7.05 0.85 22.77
CA LYS A 52 -6.21 1.35 21.68
C LYS A 52 -6.88 1.02 20.33
N PRO A 53 -6.88 1.96 19.36
CA PRO A 53 -7.35 1.67 18.00
C PRO A 53 -6.48 0.59 17.36
N VAL A 54 -7.06 -0.15 16.41
CA VAL A 54 -6.34 -1.15 15.61
C VAL A 54 -5.54 -0.43 14.53
N SER A 55 -4.26 -0.77 14.42
CA SER A 55 -3.36 -0.25 13.40
C SER A 55 -3.47 -1.10 12.14
N PHE A 56 -3.75 -0.50 10.98
CA PHE A 56 -3.70 -1.24 9.71
C PHE A 56 -2.29 -1.83 9.51
N THR A 57 -1.27 -1.00 9.66
CA THR A 57 0.12 -1.34 9.35
C THR A 57 0.68 -2.41 10.29
N LYS A 58 0.35 -2.34 11.59
CA LYS A 58 0.94 -3.21 12.61
C LYS A 58 0.10 -4.43 12.92
N ASP A 59 -1.23 -4.30 12.89
CA ASP A 59 -2.14 -5.36 13.34
C ASP A 59 -2.84 -6.09 12.19
N ILE A 60 -3.11 -5.41 11.07
CA ILE A 60 -3.90 -5.98 9.96
C ILE A 60 -3.02 -6.51 8.84
N LEU A 61 -2.19 -5.66 8.24
CA LEU A 61 -1.37 -5.99 7.08
C LEU A 61 -0.51 -7.25 7.29
N PRO A 62 0.16 -7.45 8.44
CA PRO A 62 0.93 -8.68 8.68
C PRO A 62 0.12 -9.96 8.60
N LEU A 63 -1.20 -9.92 8.87
CA LEU A 63 -2.06 -11.09 8.78
C LEU A 63 -2.30 -11.53 7.33
N PHE A 64 -2.16 -10.62 6.36
CA PHE A 64 -2.37 -10.89 4.94
C PHE A 64 -1.08 -11.19 4.19
N VAL A 65 0.02 -10.50 4.55
CA VAL A 65 1.29 -10.62 3.83
C VAL A 65 2.19 -11.74 4.37
N LYS A 66 2.03 -12.15 5.63
CA LYS A 66 2.84 -13.23 6.22
C LYS A 66 2.11 -14.56 6.12
N ALA A 67 2.83 -15.57 5.66
CA ALA A 67 2.29 -16.91 5.53
C ALA A 67 2.04 -17.54 6.91
N LYS A 68 0.87 -18.16 7.11
CA LYS A 68 0.56 -18.85 8.36
C LYS A 68 1.06 -20.28 8.35
N SER A 69 1.99 -20.60 9.25
CA SER A 69 2.43 -21.98 9.49
C SER A 69 1.69 -22.57 10.69
N LYS A 70 1.04 -23.72 10.49
CA LYS A 70 0.60 -24.58 11.60
C LYS A 70 0.79 -26.06 11.23
N GLY A 71 1.68 -26.74 11.94
CA GLY A 71 1.98 -28.15 11.68
C GLY A 71 2.67 -28.37 10.32
N THR A 72 2.29 -29.43 9.62
CA THR A 72 2.88 -29.83 8.33
C THR A 72 2.28 -29.12 7.11
N SER A 73 1.31 -28.21 7.32
CA SER A 73 0.69 -27.47 6.23
C SER A 73 1.67 -26.47 5.60
N LYS A 74 1.74 -26.43 4.26
CA LYS A 74 2.54 -25.42 3.55
C LYS A 74 1.92 -24.04 3.84
N PRO A 75 2.63 -23.11 4.48
CA PRO A 75 2.08 -21.82 4.83
C PRO A 75 1.79 -21.01 3.55
N ILE A 76 0.58 -20.48 3.42
CA ILE A 76 0.18 -19.62 2.30
C ILE A 76 -0.27 -18.27 2.88
N ALA A 77 0.34 -17.19 2.40
CA ALA A 77 -0.09 -15.82 2.67
C ALA A 77 -1.23 -15.44 1.71
N CYS A 78 -2.12 -14.52 2.10
CA CYS A 78 -3.19 -14.03 1.23
C CYS A 78 -2.62 -13.44 -0.07
N VAL A 79 -1.54 -12.66 0.05
CA VAL A 79 -0.81 -12.05 -1.07
C VAL A 79 -0.13 -13.04 -2.01
N ARG A 80 -0.19 -14.34 -1.77
CA ARG A 80 0.29 -15.33 -2.75
C ARG A 80 -0.73 -15.58 -3.87
N CYS A 81 -2.03 -15.48 -3.55
CA CYS A 81 -3.11 -15.70 -4.51
C CYS A 81 -3.83 -14.40 -4.86
N HIS A 82 -3.85 -13.43 -3.93
CA HIS A 82 -4.45 -12.11 -4.07
C HIS A 82 -3.34 -11.06 -4.11
N PHE A 83 -2.56 -11.10 -5.19
CA PHE A 83 -1.29 -10.38 -5.30
C PHE A 83 -1.35 -9.15 -6.19
N THR A 84 -2.43 -8.92 -6.94
CA THR A 84 -2.66 -7.73 -7.79
C THR A 84 -4.15 -7.56 -8.08
N ASN A 85 -4.63 -6.32 -8.11
CA ASN A 85 -5.98 -5.99 -8.61
C ASN A 85 -5.96 -5.48 -10.06
N LEU A 86 -4.78 -5.45 -10.69
CA LEU A 86 -4.63 -5.11 -12.10
C LEU A 86 -5.10 -6.29 -12.96
N THR A 87 -5.63 -6.00 -14.15
CA THR A 87 -6.09 -7.04 -15.10
C THR A 87 -5.23 -7.05 -16.36
N ILE A 88 -5.14 -8.22 -17.02
CA ILE A 88 -4.46 -8.35 -18.32
C ILE A 88 -4.96 -7.29 -19.32
N ALA A 89 -6.28 -7.09 -19.41
CA ALA A 89 -6.88 -6.17 -20.38
C ALA A 89 -6.65 -4.69 -20.06
N SER A 90 -6.62 -4.32 -18.78
CA SER A 90 -6.47 -2.92 -18.35
C SER A 90 -5.02 -2.49 -18.22
N ASN A 91 -4.11 -3.44 -18.01
CA ASN A 91 -2.78 -3.15 -17.49
C ASN A 91 -1.68 -4.03 -18.12
N GLY A 92 -2.01 -4.92 -19.07
CA GLY A 92 -1.01 -5.67 -19.84
C GLY A 92 -0.16 -6.66 -19.06
N ILE A 93 -0.56 -7.04 -17.84
CA ILE A 93 0.12 -8.02 -16.99
C ILE A 93 -0.03 -9.45 -17.55
N PRO A 94 0.85 -10.41 -17.18
CA PRO A 94 0.81 -11.77 -17.76
C PRO A 94 -0.29 -12.69 -17.20
N GLU A 95 -0.77 -12.45 -15.97
CA GLU A 95 -1.80 -13.26 -15.31
C GLU A 95 -2.60 -12.43 -14.30
N ASN A 96 -3.87 -12.78 -14.08
CA ASN A 96 -4.71 -12.17 -13.06
C ASN A 96 -4.51 -12.87 -11.70
N ALA A 97 -4.50 -12.11 -10.61
CA ALA A 97 -4.68 -12.68 -9.28
C ALA A 97 -6.09 -13.27 -9.12
N LYS A 98 -6.28 -14.10 -8.09
CA LYS A 98 -7.61 -14.62 -7.76
C LYS A 98 -8.55 -13.47 -7.41
N ALA A 99 -9.70 -13.46 -8.08
CA ALA A 99 -10.72 -12.41 -7.99
C ALA A 99 -10.21 -11.00 -8.33
N GLU A 100 -9.08 -10.87 -9.04
CA GLU A 100 -8.47 -9.57 -9.37
C GLU A 100 -8.39 -8.67 -8.14
N LEU A 101 -7.92 -9.26 -7.05
CA LEU A 101 -7.83 -8.67 -5.72
C LEU A 101 -6.37 -8.64 -5.27
N SER A 102 -5.97 -7.53 -4.67
CA SER A 102 -4.70 -7.42 -3.95
C SER A 102 -4.94 -7.22 -2.46
N MET A 103 -4.27 -8.05 -1.66
CA MET A 103 -4.28 -7.97 -0.19
C MET A 103 -2.97 -7.38 0.35
N GLY A 104 -2.17 -6.76 -0.52
CA GLY A 104 -0.82 -6.29 -0.22
C GLY A 104 -0.75 -4.89 0.36
N SER A 105 -1.81 -4.10 0.26
CA SER A 105 -1.79 -2.71 0.75
C SER A 105 -3.16 -2.25 1.20
N TYR A 106 -3.19 -1.12 1.90
CA TYR A 106 -4.44 -0.46 2.26
C TYR A 106 -5.25 -0.08 1.01
N LYS A 107 -4.60 0.62 0.06
CA LYS A 107 -5.22 1.12 -1.18
C LYS A 107 -5.97 0.01 -1.93
N ASP A 108 -5.35 -1.15 -2.09
CA ASP A 108 -5.96 -2.24 -2.85
C ASP A 108 -7.04 -3.00 -2.08
N ILE A 109 -6.86 -3.18 -0.76
CA ILE A 109 -7.88 -3.82 0.08
C ILE A 109 -9.16 -2.99 0.10
N ILE A 110 -9.03 -1.65 0.14
CA ILE A 110 -10.18 -0.75 0.07
C ILE A 110 -10.77 -0.69 -1.34
N ALA A 111 -9.95 -0.75 -2.39
CA ALA A 111 -10.45 -0.83 -3.76
C ALA A 111 -11.35 -2.06 -3.95
N GLY A 112 -10.96 -3.20 -3.41
CA GLY A 112 -11.76 -4.43 -3.43
C GLY A 112 -11.41 -5.38 -4.56
N ALA A 113 -12.31 -6.35 -4.79
CA ALA A 113 -12.16 -7.39 -5.79
C ALA A 113 -12.66 -6.92 -7.17
N GLU A 114 -12.51 -7.79 -8.18
CA GLU A 114 -12.90 -7.52 -9.57
C GLU A 114 -12.29 -6.22 -10.09
N ALA A 115 -10.98 -6.04 -9.85
CA ALA A 115 -10.26 -4.83 -10.21
C ALA A 115 -10.85 -3.54 -9.62
N GLY A 116 -11.44 -3.65 -8.43
CA GLY A 116 -12.00 -2.55 -7.66
C GLY A 116 -13.48 -2.25 -7.94
N THR A 117 -14.17 -3.09 -8.71
CA THR A 117 -15.62 -2.93 -8.92
C THR A 117 -16.46 -3.55 -7.80
N GLU A 118 -15.90 -4.48 -7.02
CA GLU A 118 -16.58 -5.16 -5.93
C GLU A 118 -15.94 -4.84 -4.57
N PRO A 119 -16.53 -3.95 -3.75
CA PRO A 119 -16.01 -3.64 -2.42
C PRO A 119 -16.00 -4.86 -1.50
N ILE A 120 -14.88 -5.10 -0.82
CA ILE A 120 -14.77 -6.22 0.14
C ILE A 120 -14.89 -5.79 1.60
N ILE A 121 -14.88 -4.47 1.84
CA ILE A 121 -15.01 -3.83 3.15
C ILE A 121 -16.28 -2.97 3.15
N ASP A 122 -17.12 -3.16 4.16
CA ASP A 122 -18.26 -2.30 4.48
C ASP A 122 -18.08 -1.77 5.91
N THR A 123 -17.75 -0.49 6.02
CA THR A 123 -17.54 0.19 7.32
C THR A 123 -18.83 0.58 8.01
N ASN A 124 -19.97 0.60 7.31
CA ASN A 124 -21.28 0.87 7.90
C ASN A 124 -21.91 -0.39 8.49
N ASP A 125 -21.70 -1.53 7.83
CA ASP A 125 -22.14 -2.85 8.29
C ASP A 125 -21.02 -3.89 8.11
N PRO A 126 -20.12 -4.03 9.11
CA PRO A 126 -19.02 -4.98 9.05
C PRO A 126 -19.44 -6.43 8.80
N LYS A 127 -20.69 -6.84 9.09
CA LYS A 127 -21.16 -8.20 8.79
C LYS A 127 -21.37 -8.43 7.29
N LYS A 128 -21.60 -7.37 6.51
CA LYS A 128 -21.70 -7.42 5.06
C LYS A 128 -20.35 -7.35 4.34
N SER A 129 -19.27 -7.04 5.07
CA SER A 129 -17.92 -7.06 4.49
C SER A 129 -17.60 -8.45 3.94
N LEU A 130 -17.43 -8.56 2.63
CA LEU A 130 -17.07 -9.82 1.96
C LEU A 130 -15.80 -10.43 2.58
N LEU A 131 -14.82 -9.59 2.96
CA LEU A 131 -13.62 -10.05 3.64
C LEU A 131 -13.93 -10.88 4.89
N LEU A 132 -14.83 -10.41 5.75
CA LEU A 132 -15.19 -11.13 6.98
C LEU A 132 -15.96 -12.41 6.67
N GLN A 133 -16.90 -12.35 5.72
CA GLN A 133 -17.66 -13.53 5.28
C GLN A 133 -16.74 -14.65 4.78
N ARG A 134 -15.74 -14.31 3.94
CA ARG A 134 -14.75 -15.27 3.44
C ARG A 134 -13.85 -15.81 4.54
N LEU A 135 -13.44 -15.01 5.53
CA LEU A 135 -12.59 -15.48 6.63
C LEU A 135 -13.34 -16.38 7.64
N GLU A 136 -14.63 -16.12 7.84
CA GLU A 136 -15.51 -16.89 8.72
C GLU A 136 -16.05 -18.15 8.04
N GLY A 137 -16.22 -18.11 6.71
CA GLY A 137 -16.89 -19.15 5.95
C GLY A 137 -18.41 -19.09 6.08
N GLU A 138 -18.95 -17.91 6.39
CA GLU A 138 -20.36 -17.65 6.66
C GLU A 138 -20.77 -16.40 5.85
N GLY A 139 -21.96 -16.38 5.25
CA GLY A 139 -22.44 -15.22 4.48
C GLY A 139 -23.62 -15.55 3.56
N ASP A 140 -24.44 -14.54 3.26
CA ASP A 140 -25.70 -14.71 2.52
C ASP A 140 -25.50 -15.10 1.04
N ASN A 141 -24.32 -14.78 0.48
CA ASN A 141 -23.97 -15.00 -0.93
C ASN A 141 -22.81 -16.01 -1.12
N MET A 142 -22.69 -17.03 -0.27
CA MET A 142 -21.65 -18.05 -0.41
C MET A 142 -22.04 -19.09 -1.47
N GLY A 143 -21.50 -18.94 -2.69
CA GLY A 143 -21.60 -19.94 -3.76
C GLY A 143 -20.82 -21.24 -3.48
N VAL A 144 -20.87 -22.19 -4.41
CA VAL A 144 -20.17 -23.49 -4.27
C VAL A 144 -18.64 -23.34 -4.23
N TYR A 145 -18.11 -22.27 -4.85
CA TYR A 145 -16.67 -21.99 -4.93
C TYR A 145 -16.17 -20.96 -3.91
N ASP A 146 -17.05 -20.54 -3.02
CA ASP A 146 -16.86 -19.41 -2.12
C ASP A 146 -16.29 -19.81 -0.77
N GLY A 147 -15.45 -20.84 -0.76
CA GLY A 147 -14.95 -21.47 0.45
C GLY A 147 -14.23 -20.52 1.40
N ARG A 148 -14.22 -20.91 2.68
CA ARG A 148 -13.52 -20.18 3.74
C ARG A 148 -12.04 -19.96 3.40
N MET A 149 -11.55 -18.76 3.64
CA MET A 149 -10.16 -18.35 3.38
C MET A 149 -9.27 -18.40 4.64
N PRO A 150 -7.97 -18.73 4.51
CA PRO A 150 -7.30 -19.22 3.30
C PRO A 150 -7.86 -20.57 2.85
N TYR A 151 -7.99 -20.76 1.53
CA TYR A 151 -8.56 -21.98 0.97
C TYR A 151 -7.80 -23.22 1.44
N GLY A 152 -8.51 -24.19 2.02
CA GLY A 152 -7.90 -25.40 2.60
C GLY A 152 -7.16 -25.20 3.94
N GLY A 153 -7.11 -23.97 4.46
CA GLY A 153 -6.47 -23.62 5.73
C GLY A 153 -4.95 -23.44 5.67
N PRO A 154 -4.29 -23.16 6.81
CA PRO A 154 -4.90 -22.95 8.13
C PRO A 154 -5.75 -21.67 8.20
N PHE A 155 -6.95 -21.77 8.78
CA PHE A 155 -7.85 -20.63 8.92
C PHE A 155 -7.40 -19.65 10.00
N PHE A 156 -7.91 -18.43 9.90
CA PHE A 156 -7.72 -17.41 10.93
C PHE A 156 -8.44 -17.83 12.21
N THR A 157 -7.79 -17.56 13.34
CA THR A 157 -8.37 -17.75 14.65
C THR A 157 -9.47 -16.71 14.87
N LYS A 158 -10.44 -17.02 15.75
CA LYS A 158 -11.49 -16.07 16.15
C LYS A 158 -10.92 -14.74 16.65
N LYS A 159 -9.74 -14.77 17.29
CA LYS A 159 -9.05 -13.57 17.78
C LYS A 159 -8.53 -12.70 16.64
N GLU A 160 -7.93 -13.29 15.62
CA GLU A 160 -7.43 -12.53 14.45
C GLU A 160 -8.59 -11.95 13.65
N ILE A 161 -9.65 -12.73 13.42
CA ILE A 161 -10.87 -12.24 12.77
C ILE A 161 -11.49 -11.09 13.57
N ALA A 162 -11.51 -11.18 14.90
CA ALA A 162 -11.99 -10.09 15.75
C ALA A 162 -11.14 -8.81 15.66
N ILE A 163 -9.83 -8.92 15.41
CA ILE A 163 -8.96 -7.76 15.17
C ILE A 163 -9.31 -7.09 13.84
N ILE A 164 -9.49 -7.88 12.78
CA ILE A 164 -9.90 -7.38 11.45
C ILE A 164 -11.27 -6.71 11.53
N ARG A 165 -12.24 -7.37 12.18
CA ARG A 165 -13.59 -6.82 12.40
C ARG A 165 -13.54 -5.49 13.14
N LYS A 166 -12.75 -5.41 14.22
CA LYS A 166 -12.59 -4.18 14.99
C LYS A 166 -11.98 -3.04 14.16
N TRP A 167 -11.01 -3.34 13.29
CA TRP A 167 -10.46 -2.34 12.38
C TRP A 167 -11.51 -1.80 11.40
N ILE A 168 -12.36 -2.68 10.83
CA ILE A 168 -13.48 -2.26 9.96
C ILE A 168 -14.51 -1.42 10.73
N GLU A 169 -14.88 -1.84 11.94
CA GLU A 169 -15.78 -1.09 12.84
C GLU A 169 -15.23 0.28 13.24
N GLU A 170 -13.90 0.41 13.31
CA GLU A 170 -13.21 1.69 13.55
C GLU A 170 -13.09 2.56 12.29
N GLY A 171 -13.72 2.15 11.19
CA GLY A 171 -13.76 2.87 9.92
C GLY A 171 -12.67 2.45 8.94
N ALA A 172 -12.01 1.30 9.17
CA ALA A 172 -10.93 0.78 8.36
C ALA A 172 -9.85 1.85 8.10
N ILE A 173 -9.27 2.43 9.15
CA ILE A 173 -8.36 3.58 9.02
C ILE A 173 -6.99 3.15 8.48
N ASP A 174 -6.44 3.90 7.53
CA ASP A 174 -5.04 3.80 7.09
C ASP A 174 -4.12 4.56 8.05
N ASP A 175 -3.12 3.87 8.59
CA ASP A 175 -2.05 4.45 9.38
C ASP A 175 -0.67 4.15 8.79
N THR A 176 -0.61 3.82 7.50
CA THR A 176 0.64 3.50 6.82
C THR A 176 1.54 4.72 6.79
N PRO A 177 2.80 4.64 7.29
CA PRO A 177 3.68 5.79 7.33
C PRO A 177 3.98 6.29 5.91
N SER A 178 4.40 7.56 5.84
CA SER A 178 4.97 8.12 4.62
C SER A 178 6.13 7.26 4.14
N PRO A 179 6.25 7.03 2.82
CA PRO A 179 7.31 6.23 2.24
C PRO A 179 8.68 6.85 2.52
N ASP A 180 9.67 5.99 2.72
CA ASP A 180 11.07 6.37 2.94
C ASP A 180 11.97 5.55 2.01
N PHE A 181 12.89 6.20 1.30
CA PHE A 181 13.71 5.53 0.29
C PHE A 181 14.56 4.40 0.90
N ASN A 182 15.29 4.69 1.98
CA ASN A 182 16.21 3.74 2.61
C ASN A 182 15.49 2.57 3.28
N ARG A 183 14.31 2.82 3.85
CA ARG A 183 13.51 1.82 4.56
C ARG A 183 12.68 0.97 3.60
N ASP A 184 12.06 1.58 2.60
CA ASP A 184 10.96 0.96 1.85
C ASP A 184 11.32 0.63 0.40
N VAL A 185 12.28 1.32 -0.23
CA VAL A 185 12.60 1.17 -1.67
C VAL A 185 13.94 0.51 -1.88
N LEU A 186 15.02 1.08 -1.32
CA LEU A 186 16.39 0.60 -1.53
C LEU A 186 16.55 -0.90 -1.20
N PRO A 187 16.02 -1.43 -0.09
CA PRO A 187 16.15 -2.86 0.21
C PRO A 187 15.42 -3.75 -0.80
N LEU A 188 14.35 -3.27 -1.44
CA LEU A 188 13.65 -4.04 -2.46
C LEU A 188 14.51 -4.24 -3.71
N LEU A 189 15.35 -3.26 -4.04
CA LEU A 189 16.18 -3.28 -5.24
C LEU A 189 17.58 -3.88 -5.00
N THR A 190 18.05 -3.85 -3.75
CA THR A 190 19.42 -4.25 -3.40
C THR A 190 19.54 -5.56 -2.61
N ALA A 191 18.43 -6.09 -2.07
CA ALA A 191 18.41 -7.37 -1.37
C ALA A 191 17.52 -8.39 -2.08
N SER A 192 17.64 -9.66 -1.67
CA SER A 192 16.75 -10.72 -2.15
C SER A 192 15.38 -10.58 -1.51
N VAL A 193 14.34 -10.46 -2.34
CA VAL A 193 12.94 -10.34 -1.91
C VAL A 193 12.19 -11.59 -2.38
N ASN A 194 11.55 -12.32 -1.48
CA ASN A 194 10.85 -13.57 -1.80
C ASN A 194 11.72 -14.62 -2.53
N GLY A 195 13.04 -14.57 -2.33
CA GLY A 195 14.01 -15.45 -3.00
C GLY A 195 14.43 -14.96 -4.40
N SER A 196 14.08 -13.74 -4.78
CA SER A 196 14.52 -13.14 -6.04
C SER A 196 16.01 -12.79 -6.03
N THR A 197 16.59 -12.74 -7.22
CA THR A 197 17.90 -12.10 -7.44
C THR A 197 17.76 -10.60 -7.17
N PRO A 198 18.63 -9.99 -6.35
CA PRO A 198 18.65 -8.53 -6.16
C PRO A 198 18.87 -7.80 -7.49
N CYS A 199 18.10 -6.74 -7.75
CA CYS A 199 18.16 -5.98 -8.99
C CYS A 199 19.55 -5.35 -9.20
N SER A 200 20.17 -4.87 -8.12
CA SER A 200 21.51 -4.26 -8.11
C SER A 200 22.66 -5.22 -8.45
N LEU A 201 22.40 -6.52 -8.65
CA LEU A 201 23.43 -7.41 -9.21
C LEU A 201 23.63 -7.18 -10.71
N CYS A 202 22.54 -6.92 -11.43
CA CYS A 202 22.55 -6.69 -12.88
C CYS A 202 22.45 -5.20 -13.25
N HIS A 203 21.82 -4.39 -12.40
CA HIS A 203 21.57 -2.96 -12.61
C HIS A 203 22.33 -2.13 -11.57
N TYR A 204 23.61 -1.89 -11.82
CA TYR A 204 24.56 -1.43 -10.79
C TYR A 204 25.40 -0.21 -11.20
N ASN A 205 25.27 0.26 -12.43
CA ASN A 205 25.86 1.49 -12.92
C ASN A 205 25.06 2.04 -14.12
N ASN A 206 25.18 3.34 -14.35
CA ASN A 206 24.50 4.11 -15.39
C ASN A 206 25.45 4.58 -16.49
N ASN A 207 26.44 3.74 -16.83
CA ASN A 207 27.44 4.04 -17.85
C ASN A 207 27.97 2.75 -18.50
N SER A 208 28.75 2.87 -19.57
CA SER A 208 29.37 1.72 -20.26
C SER A 208 30.53 1.07 -19.48
N ALA A 209 30.78 1.43 -18.21
CA ALA A 209 31.95 0.93 -17.51
C ALA A 209 31.86 -0.58 -17.35
N THR A 210 32.92 -1.25 -17.80
CA THR A 210 33.14 -2.68 -17.65
C THR A 210 34.47 -2.92 -16.95
N SER A 211 34.62 -4.06 -16.30
CA SER A 211 35.89 -4.52 -15.76
C SER A 211 36.14 -5.95 -16.19
N ARG A 212 37.34 -6.48 -15.89
CA ARG A 212 37.63 -7.91 -16.08
C ARG A 212 36.69 -8.82 -15.26
N GLU A 213 36.06 -8.26 -14.22
CA GLU A 213 35.25 -8.98 -13.23
C GLU A 213 33.75 -8.74 -13.41
N ARG A 214 33.35 -7.74 -14.21
CA ARG A 214 31.94 -7.38 -14.37
C ARG A 214 31.62 -6.87 -15.78
N SER A 215 30.65 -7.53 -16.43
CA SER A 215 30.05 -7.12 -17.70
C SER A 215 29.21 -5.86 -17.53
N GLN A 216 28.99 -5.09 -18.60
CA GLN A 216 28.16 -3.88 -18.60
C GLN A 216 26.83 -4.08 -17.86
N SER A 217 26.43 -3.07 -17.08
CA SER A 217 25.14 -3.06 -16.39
C SER A 217 24.00 -3.17 -17.40
N GLN A 218 23.01 -4.01 -17.09
CA GLN A 218 21.87 -4.24 -17.97
C GLN A 218 21.05 -2.95 -18.09
N ALA A 219 20.70 -2.59 -19.33
CA ALA A 219 20.02 -1.34 -19.67
C ALA A 219 20.75 -0.08 -19.15
N CYS A 220 22.05 -0.16 -18.86
CA CYS A 220 22.82 0.99 -18.38
C CYS A 220 22.12 1.74 -17.23
N MET A 221 21.63 0.97 -16.27
CA MET A 221 20.78 1.45 -15.19
C MET A 221 21.43 1.13 -13.84
N ASP A 222 21.35 2.07 -12.88
CA ASP A 222 21.78 1.84 -11.50
C ASP A 222 20.57 1.81 -10.56
N LEU A 223 20.28 0.65 -9.98
CA LEU A 223 19.23 0.47 -8.97
C LEU A 223 19.80 0.31 -7.55
N SER A 224 21.09 0.63 -7.36
CA SER A 224 21.79 0.51 -6.08
C SER A 224 21.80 1.78 -5.24
N SER A 225 21.38 2.90 -5.82
CA SER A 225 21.36 4.22 -5.18
C SER A 225 20.11 5.00 -5.57
N TRP A 226 19.80 6.06 -4.81
CA TRP A 226 18.70 6.96 -5.17
C TRP A 226 19.02 7.72 -6.45
N GLU A 227 20.23 8.28 -6.53
CA GLU A 227 20.75 9.04 -7.66
C GLU A 227 20.74 8.20 -8.94
N GLY A 228 21.12 6.92 -8.86
CA GLY A 228 21.08 5.98 -9.97
C GLY A 228 19.68 5.76 -10.54
N ILE A 229 18.67 5.66 -9.65
CA ILE A 229 17.26 5.51 -10.06
C ILE A 229 16.74 6.80 -10.71
N ILE A 230 17.12 7.96 -10.14
CA ILE A 230 16.74 9.27 -10.70
C ILE A 230 17.40 9.53 -12.04
N SER A 231 18.64 9.06 -12.24
CA SER A 231 19.34 9.16 -13.52
C SER A 231 18.52 8.53 -14.65
N GLY A 232 18.01 7.31 -14.47
CA GLY A 232 17.27 6.61 -15.51
C GLY A 232 18.01 5.40 -16.08
N ALA A 233 17.58 4.92 -17.25
CA ALA A 233 18.25 3.86 -18.02
C ALA A 233 18.91 4.40 -19.31
N ASP A 234 19.74 3.58 -19.96
CA ASP A 234 20.39 3.86 -21.25
C ASP A 234 21.40 5.04 -21.28
N GLY A 235 22.04 5.32 -20.14
CA GLY A 235 23.05 6.39 -20.04
C GLY A 235 22.45 7.77 -20.34
N SER A 236 23.24 8.73 -20.82
CA SER A 236 22.81 10.13 -21.08
C SER A 236 21.57 10.35 -21.99
N LEU A 237 20.97 9.31 -22.55
CA LEU A 237 19.68 9.33 -23.28
C LEU A 237 18.47 9.00 -22.38
N HIS A 238 18.72 8.64 -21.11
CA HIS A 238 17.84 8.56 -19.94
C HIS A 238 16.35 8.36 -20.24
N GLU A 239 15.94 7.12 -20.56
CA GLU A 239 14.53 6.75 -20.37
C GLU A 239 14.21 6.88 -18.87
N PRO A 240 13.29 7.78 -18.46
CA PRO A 240 12.98 7.97 -17.06
C PRO A 240 12.40 6.70 -16.46
N LEU A 241 12.97 6.22 -15.35
CA LEU A 241 12.42 5.06 -14.64
C LEU A 241 11.14 5.38 -13.88
N ILE A 242 11.03 6.64 -13.45
CA ILE A 242 9.95 7.15 -12.63
C ILE A 242 9.18 8.22 -13.37
N ASP A 243 7.87 8.19 -13.21
CA ASP A 243 6.94 9.20 -13.70
C ASP A 243 6.28 9.84 -12.46
N LEU A 244 6.73 11.05 -12.12
CA LEU A 244 6.24 11.77 -10.93
C LEU A 244 4.80 12.27 -11.11
N GLU A 245 4.36 12.50 -12.34
CA GLU A 245 3.01 12.96 -12.64
C GLU A 245 2.01 11.80 -12.60
N ASN A 246 2.43 10.65 -13.13
CA ASN A 246 1.66 9.43 -13.13
C ASN A 246 2.50 8.25 -12.61
N PRO A 247 2.60 8.08 -11.27
CA PRO A 247 3.40 7.03 -10.65
C PRO A 247 3.15 5.64 -11.23
N ALA A 248 1.88 5.28 -11.50
CA ALA A 248 1.51 3.99 -12.08
C ALA A 248 2.09 3.74 -13.48
N ASN A 249 2.42 4.79 -14.21
CA ASN A 249 3.02 4.74 -15.55
C ASN A 249 4.55 4.63 -15.55
N SER A 250 5.18 4.75 -14.38
CA SER A 250 6.63 4.62 -14.20
C SER A 250 7.16 3.30 -14.81
N LEU A 251 8.22 3.38 -15.60
CA LEU A 251 8.82 2.22 -16.26
C LEU A 251 9.22 1.14 -15.24
N ILE A 252 9.79 1.52 -14.09
CA ILE A 252 10.16 0.56 -13.05
C ILE A 252 8.96 -0.26 -12.56
N LEU A 253 7.78 0.35 -12.41
CA LEU A 253 6.57 -0.35 -11.99
C LEU A 253 6.04 -1.26 -13.11
N LYS A 254 6.05 -0.78 -14.36
CA LYS A 254 5.68 -1.59 -15.53
C LYS A 254 6.52 -2.85 -15.62
N ARG A 255 7.84 -2.72 -15.46
CA ARG A 255 8.79 -3.85 -15.47
C ARG A 255 8.52 -4.83 -14.32
N LEU A 256 8.31 -4.34 -13.09
CA LEU A 256 8.03 -5.22 -11.93
C LEU A 256 6.69 -5.96 -12.04
N ARG A 257 5.70 -5.37 -12.72
CA ARG A 257 4.38 -5.96 -12.98
C ARG A 257 4.34 -6.81 -14.25
N GLY A 258 5.34 -6.70 -15.12
CA GLY A 258 5.38 -7.37 -16.41
C GLY A 258 4.38 -6.79 -17.41
N GLN A 259 4.10 -5.49 -17.30
CA GLN A 259 3.23 -4.78 -18.22
C GLN A 259 3.95 -4.59 -19.54
N LYS A 260 3.26 -4.84 -20.65
CA LYS A 260 3.78 -4.53 -21.98
C LYS A 260 3.98 -3.03 -22.12
N THR A 261 5.17 -2.63 -22.53
CA THR A 261 5.46 -1.29 -23.02
C THR A 261 5.22 -1.25 -24.52
N GLU A 262 4.80 -0.11 -25.06
CA GLU A 262 4.35 0.01 -26.45
C GLU A 262 5.49 -0.21 -27.46
N GLU A 263 6.75 -0.20 -27.02
CA GLU A 263 7.90 -0.05 -27.92
C GLU A 263 8.57 -1.38 -28.34
N LEU A 264 8.62 -2.44 -27.50
CA LEU A 264 9.38 -3.65 -27.82
C LEU A 264 8.82 -4.92 -27.14
N ILE A 265 7.69 -5.44 -27.66
CA ILE A 265 6.98 -6.63 -27.13
C ILE A 265 7.91 -7.86 -26.96
N GLU A 266 8.95 -8.01 -27.77
CA GLU A 266 9.80 -9.21 -27.77
C GLU A 266 10.84 -9.24 -26.63
N ASN A 267 11.18 -8.07 -26.06
CA ASN A 267 12.19 -7.96 -24.99
C ASN A 267 11.60 -7.52 -23.65
N ASP A 268 10.28 -7.34 -23.59
CA ASP A 268 9.58 -6.96 -22.38
C ASP A 268 9.41 -8.16 -21.44
N HIS A 269 10.33 -8.24 -20.48
CA HIS A 269 10.29 -9.25 -19.44
C HIS A 269 9.88 -8.64 -18.10
N ARG A 270 9.07 -9.39 -17.35
CA ARG A 270 8.78 -9.05 -15.95
C ARG A 270 10.05 -9.17 -15.13
N MET A 271 10.31 -8.16 -14.30
CA MET A 271 11.41 -8.16 -13.35
C MET A 271 10.94 -8.61 -11.96
N PRO A 272 11.81 -9.28 -11.18
CA PRO A 272 13.13 -9.80 -11.56
C PRO A 272 13.04 -10.88 -12.65
N PHE A 273 13.98 -10.91 -13.58
CA PHE A 273 13.94 -11.81 -14.74
C PHE A 273 13.84 -13.28 -14.30
N GLY A 274 12.81 -13.99 -14.79
CA GLY A 274 12.54 -15.38 -14.42
C GLY A 274 11.91 -15.58 -13.03
N GLY A 275 11.70 -14.50 -12.26
CA GLY A 275 11.16 -14.51 -10.91
C GLY A 275 12.13 -15.07 -9.85
N PRO A 276 11.66 -15.31 -8.61
CA PRO A 276 10.34 -14.97 -8.07
C PRO A 276 10.01 -13.47 -8.21
N TYR A 277 8.75 -13.17 -8.51
CA TYR A 277 8.30 -11.79 -8.73
C TYR A 277 7.86 -11.10 -7.45
N PHE A 278 7.88 -9.78 -7.48
CA PHE A 278 7.35 -8.95 -6.39
C PHE A 278 5.83 -9.04 -6.40
N THR A 279 5.25 -9.05 -5.21
CA THR A 279 3.82 -8.88 -4.96
C THR A 279 3.46 -7.40 -4.97
N GLU A 280 2.18 -7.04 -5.10
CA GLU A 280 1.77 -5.64 -4.96
C GLU A 280 2.12 -5.03 -3.58
N TYR A 281 2.35 -5.83 -2.54
CA TYR A 281 2.85 -5.33 -1.25
C TYR A 281 4.23 -4.68 -1.40
N GLU A 282 5.13 -5.28 -2.17
CA GLU A 282 6.45 -4.71 -2.42
C GLU A 282 6.38 -3.59 -3.46
N ILE A 283 5.66 -3.80 -4.56
CA ILE A 283 5.58 -2.83 -5.67
C ILE A 283 4.96 -1.51 -5.19
N GLN A 284 3.94 -1.55 -4.33
CA GLN A 284 3.32 -0.32 -3.82
C GLN A 284 4.19 0.49 -2.87
N LYS A 285 5.24 -0.09 -2.27
CA LYS A 285 6.21 0.73 -1.54
C LYS A 285 6.93 1.68 -2.48
N ILE A 286 7.31 1.16 -3.65
CA ILE A 286 7.95 1.94 -4.72
C ILE A 286 6.93 2.93 -5.31
N GLU A 287 5.72 2.49 -5.65
CA GLU A 287 4.68 3.38 -6.20
C GLU A 287 4.34 4.53 -5.25
N ARG A 288 4.16 4.23 -3.95
CA ARG A 288 3.87 5.28 -2.94
C ARG A 288 5.05 6.23 -2.78
N TRP A 289 6.28 5.73 -2.81
CA TRP A 289 7.46 6.58 -2.79
C TRP A 289 7.51 7.53 -4.00
N ILE A 290 7.24 7.03 -5.21
CA ILE A 290 7.16 7.86 -6.43
C ILE A 290 6.04 8.90 -6.29
N ALA A 291 4.85 8.49 -5.88
CA ALA A 291 3.71 9.37 -5.62
C ALA A 291 3.98 10.41 -4.52
N GLY A 292 4.89 10.10 -3.60
CA GLY A 292 5.38 11.00 -2.55
C GLY A 292 6.48 11.95 -3.02
N GLY A 293 6.74 12.04 -4.34
CA GLY A 293 7.75 12.91 -4.94
C GLY A 293 9.13 12.26 -5.08
N ALA A 294 9.23 10.92 -4.94
CA ALA A 294 10.46 10.16 -5.09
C ALA A 294 11.65 10.72 -4.28
N LYS A 295 11.37 11.19 -3.06
CA LYS A 295 12.33 11.89 -2.21
C LYS A 295 13.57 11.05 -1.89
N GLY A 296 14.72 11.71 -1.85
CA GLY A 296 16.00 11.12 -1.51
C GLY A 296 16.12 10.68 -0.04
N PRO A 297 17.24 10.02 0.31
CA PRO A 297 17.55 9.56 1.67
C PRO A 297 17.39 10.59 2.79
N ASN A 298 17.62 11.88 2.49
CA ASN A 298 17.51 12.98 3.44
C ASN A 298 16.35 13.94 3.10
N GLY A 299 15.45 13.53 2.21
CA GLY A 299 14.27 14.32 1.81
C GLY A 299 14.48 15.23 0.60
N GLU A 300 15.59 15.05 -0.13
CA GLU A 300 15.94 15.79 -1.35
C GLU A 300 14.88 15.57 -2.44
N ASP A 301 14.62 16.60 -3.23
CA ASP A 301 13.85 16.47 -4.47
C ASP A 301 14.66 15.78 -5.57
N PRO A 302 14.03 15.02 -6.48
CA PRO A 302 14.72 14.41 -7.63
C PRO A 302 15.55 15.40 -8.46
N SER A 303 15.17 16.68 -8.52
CA SER A 303 15.94 17.72 -9.21
C SER A 303 17.31 18.02 -8.56
N GLU A 304 17.50 17.60 -7.31
CA GLU A 304 18.74 17.78 -6.54
C GLU A 304 19.66 16.56 -6.63
N ALA A 305 19.26 15.49 -7.33
CA ALA A 305 20.10 14.31 -7.50
C ALA A 305 21.37 14.62 -8.28
N ASP A 306 22.52 14.20 -7.74
CA ASP A 306 23.79 14.27 -8.46
C ASP A 306 23.86 13.13 -9.49
N THR A 307 23.36 13.42 -10.69
CA THR A 307 23.37 12.49 -11.82
C THR A 307 24.63 12.62 -12.68
N SER A 308 25.63 13.41 -12.25
CA SER A 308 26.84 13.68 -13.05
C SER A 308 27.73 12.45 -13.25
N GLY A 309 27.56 11.42 -12.42
CA GLY A 309 28.20 10.11 -12.58
C GLY A 309 27.58 9.24 -13.69
N ALA A 310 26.39 9.59 -14.19
CA ALA A 310 25.79 8.94 -15.35
C ALA A 310 26.60 9.25 -16.60
N GLY A 311 26.95 8.19 -17.35
CA GLY A 311 27.88 8.30 -18.48
C GLY A 311 27.23 7.89 -19.78
N GLU A 312 27.99 8.02 -20.87
CA GLU A 312 27.55 7.54 -22.17
C GLU A 312 27.44 6.01 -22.18
N CYS A 313 26.33 5.54 -22.73
CA CYS A 313 26.09 4.14 -23.00
C CYS A 313 26.28 3.89 -24.50
N LEU A 314 27.42 3.28 -24.84
CA LEU A 314 27.70 2.87 -26.21
C LEU A 314 26.64 1.85 -26.59
N GLY A 315 25.81 2.21 -27.57
CA GLY A 315 24.61 1.50 -27.99
C GLY A 315 24.74 -0.02 -27.90
N GLY A 316 24.27 -0.57 -26.77
CA GLY A 316 23.92 -1.96 -26.67
C GLY A 316 22.53 -2.06 -27.28
N SER A 317 22.44 -2.69 -28.44
CA SER A 317 21.18 -3.15 -29.02
C SER A 317 20.27 -3.64 -27.89
N GLY A 318 19.10 -3.03 -27.73
CA GLY A 318 18.17 -3.37 -26.66
C GLY A 318 18.08 -4.88 -26.48
N SER A 319 18.47 -5.34 -25.29
CA SER A 319 18.08 -6.63 -24.69
C SER A 319 17.88 -7.80 -25.67
N GLY A 320 18.86 -8.17 -26.49
CA GLY A 320 18.64 -9.19 -27.52
C GLY A 320 19.91 -9.94 -27.92
N GLY A 321 20.55 -10.62 -26.98
CA GLY A 321 21.81 -11.33 -27.24
C GLY A 321 22.04 -12.48 -26.27
N GLY A 322 21.05 -13.36 -26.11
CA GLY A 322 21.28 -14.66 -25.49
C GLY A 322 22.22 -15.47 -26.37
N ASN A 323 23.47 -15.63 -25.92
CA ASN A 323 24.41 -16.57 -26.51
C ASN A 323 23.84 -17.99 -26.39
N ASN A 324 23.34 -18.53 -27.49
CA ASN A 324 23.21 -19.97 -27.67
C ASN A 324 24.62 -20.53 -27.91
N SER A 325 25.25 -21.03 -26.86
CA SER A 325 26.40 -21.92 -26.96
C SER A 325 25.97 -23.34 -26.59
N ASN A 326 25.91 -24.17 -27.64
CA ASN A 326 25.87 -25.65 -27.72
C ASN A 326 25.69 -26.47 -26.45
#